data_AF-A0A258TGY9-F1
#
_entry.id   AF-A0A258TGY9-F1
#
_cell.length_a   1.000
_cell.length_b   1.000
_cell.length_c   1.000
_cell.angle_alpha   90.00
_cell.angle_beta   90.00
_cell.angle_gamma   90.00
#
_symmetry.space_group_name_H-M   'P 1'
#
loop_
_entity.id
_entity.type
_entity.pdbx_description
1 polymer ?
#
loop_
_entity_poly.entity_id
_entity_poly.type
_entity_poly.pdbx_seq_one_letter_code
_entity_poly.pdbx_strand_id
1 'polypeptide(L)'
;GYRSIGIPYTPLARTHGESAFSRLRLMSLAWTGITSFSSLPLRLASAVGVVLALMSFAYGILVIIDKLFFHESVPGWPTVVASMMFLSGVQLLFIGILGEYLARIYDEVKGRPPYIVAEVSRPQAEPPQHEG
;
A
#
# COMPACT_ATOMS: atom_id res chain seq x y z
N GLY A 1 5.86 -13.86 -12.85
CA GLY A 1 6.76 -13.37 -13.91
C GLY A 1 7.07 -14.53 -14.81
N TYR A 2 6.99 -14.35 -16.12
CA TYR A 2 7.31 -15.39 -17.10
C TYR A 2 8.73 -15.19 -17.60
N ARG A 3 9.31 -16.24 -18.21
CA ARG A 3 10.65 -16.20 -18.78
C ARG A 3 10.64 -15.21 -19.96
N SER A 4 11.15 -14.00 -19.72
CA SER A 4 11.29 -12.95 -20.73
C SER A 4 12.77 -12.72 -21.01
N ILE A 5 13.11 -12.52 -22.29
CA ILE A 5 14.43 -12.09 -22.72
C ILE A 5 14.28 -10.76 -23.45
N GLY A 6 15.08 -9.76 -23.06
CA GLY A 6 15.11 -8.47 -23.75
C GLY A 6 15.94 -8.60 -25.02
N ILE A 7 15.35 -8.35 -26.18
CA ILE A 7 16.09 -8.31 -27.44
C ILE A 7 16.58 -6.87 -27.64
N PRO A 8 17.91 -6.63 -27.67
CA PRO A 8 18.44 -5.30 -27.90
C PRO A 8 18.09 -4.84 -29.32
N TYR A 9 17.49 -3.66 -29.42
CA TYR A 9 17.14 -3.01 -30.67
C TYR A 9 17.50 -1.53 -30.54
N THR A 10 18.08 -0.96 -31.60
CA THR A 10 18.36 0.48 -31.68
C THR A 10 17.30 1.13 -32.56
N PRO A 11 16.41 1.96 -32.00
CA PRO A 11 15.45 2.75 -32.79
C PRO A 11 16.17 3.71 -33.73
N LEU A 12 15.61 3.89 -34.92
CA LEU A 12 15.95 5.03 -35.78
C LEU A 12 15.56 6.35 -35.07
N ALA A 13 16.31 7.41 -35.36
CA ALA A 13 16.04 8.73 -34.80
C ALA A 13 14.61 9.18 -35.16
N ARG A 14 13.84 9.62 -34.16
CA ARG A 14 12.46 10.05 -34.35
C ARG A 14 12.42 11.31 -35.22
N THR A 15 11.64 11.30 -36.29
CA THR A 15 11.47 12.45 -37.20
C THR A 15 10.36 13.40 -36.75
N HIS A 16 9.36 12.92 -36.00
CA HIS A 16 8.27 13.73 -35.43
C HIS A 16 7.76 13.18 -34.08
N GLY A 17 7.23 14.06 -33.23
CA GLY A 17 6.57 13.74 -31.95
C GLY A 17 7.42 14.01 -30.70
N GLU A 18 6.76 14.35 -29.59
CA GLU A 18 7.42 14.53 -28.30
C GLU A 18 7.67 13.19 -27.58
N SER A 19 8.78 13.11 -26.82
CA SER A 19 9.11 11.93 -26.02
C SER A 19 8.01 11.63 -24.99
N ALA A 20 7.43 10.43 -25.05
CA ALA A 20 6.53 9.94 -23.99
C ALA A 20 7.24 9.78 -22.62
N PHE A 21 8.57 9.66 -22.64
CA PHE A 21 9.43 9.46 -21.48
C PHE A 21 10.09 10.77 -21.06
N SER A 22 9.36 11.60 -20.31
CA SER A 22 9.97 12.66 -19.51
C SER A 22 10.39 12.08 -18.14
N ARG A 23 11.44 12.63 -17.52
CA ARG A 23 11.89 12.20 -16.18
C ARG A 23 10.75 12.29 -15.14
N LEU A 24 9.85 13.27 -15.29
CA LEU A 24 8.67 13.43 -14.43
C LEU A 24 7.62 12.34 -14.67
N ARG A 25 7.36 11.94 -15.92
CA ARG A 25 6.46 10.80 -16.22
C ARG A 25 7.01 9.47 -15.71
N LEU A 26 8.33 9.27 -15.78
CA LEU A 26 8.99 8.10 -15.19
C LEU A 26 8.84 8.06 -13.66
N MET A 27 9.01 9.18 -12.98
CA MET A 27 8.75 9.28 -11.53
C MET A 27 7.28 9.03 -11.19
N SER A 28 6.35 9.60 -11.95
CA SER A 28 4.91 9.34 -11.78
C SER A 28 4.60 7.85 -11.95
N LEU A 29 5.14 7.21 -12.99
CA LEU A 29 4.97 5.77 -13.25
C LEU A 29 5.53 4.91 -12.11
N ALA A 30 6.68 5.27 -11.55
CA ALA A 30 7.25 4.58 -10.40
C ALA A 30 6.35 4.71 -9.15
N TRP A 31 5.84 5.91 -8.87
CA TRP A 31 4.89 6.15 -7.79
C TRP A 31 3.59 5.35 -7.98
N THR A 32 3.01 5.36 -9.18
CA THR A 32 1.83 4.56 -9.53
C THR A 32 2.10 3.07 -9.41
N GLY A 33 3.32 2.60 -9.72
CA GLY A 33 3.72 1.22 -9.55
C GLY A 33 3.80 0.81 -8.07
N ILE A 34 4.41 1.63 -7.22
CA ILE A 34 4.53 1.37 -5.77
C ILE A 34 3.14 1.33 -5.11
N THR A 35 2.25 2.25 -5.48
CA THR A 35 0.88 2.29 -4.92
C THR A 35 -0.04 1.23 -5.52
N SER A 36 0.12 0.86 -6.80
CA SER A 36 -0.72 -0.16 -7.43
C SER A 36 -0.37 -1.58 -7.01
N PHE A 37 0.88 -1.90 -6.71
CA PHE A 37 1.30 -3.30 -6.51
C PHE A 37 1.60 -3.67 -5.04
N SER A 38 1.29 -2.80 -4.07
CA SER A 38 1.65 -3.08 -2.68
C SER A 38 0.70 -2.43 -1.66
N SER A 39 0.48 -3.13 -0.54
CA SER A 39 -0.15 -2.60 0.68
C SER A 39 0.79 -1.74 1.54
N LEU A 40 1.94 -1.34 0.97
CA LEU A 40 2.93 -0.47 1.62
C LEU A 40 2.39 0.87 2.12
N PRO A 41 1.65 1.67 1.30
CA PRO A 41 1.13 2.97 1.75
C PRO A 41 0.21 2.82 2.96
N LEU A 42 -0.55 1.73 2.94
CA LEU A 42 -1.47 1.38 4.00
C LEU A 42 -0.74 0.99 5.29
N ARG A 43 0.24 0.07 5.21
CA ARG A 43 1.02 -0.34 6.38
C ARG A 43 1.72 0.85 7.04
N LEU A 44 2.16 1.82 6.23
CA LEU A 44 2.77 3.05 6.72
C LEU A 44 1.76 3.90 7.51
N ALA A 45 0.54 4.08 6.99
CA ALA A 45 -0.52 4.83 7.67
C ALA A 45 -0.90 4.17 9.02
N SER A 46 -1.05 2.84 9.05
CA SER A 46 -1.33 2.10 10.29
C SER A 46 -0.18 2.21 11.29
N ALA A 47 1.08 2.14 10.85
CA ALA A 47 2.24 2.32 11.72
C ALA A 47 2.30 3.74 12.32
N VAL A 48 2.04 4.77 11.51
CA VAL A 48 1.97 6.17 11.98
C VAL A 48 0.84 6.34 12.99
N GLY A 49 -0.33 5.73 12.75
CA GLY A 49 -1.45 5.76 13.69
C GLY A 49 -1.11 5.15 15.06
N VAL A 50 -0.39 4.02 15.07
CA VAL A 50 0.07 3.38 16.32
C VAL A 50 1.08 4.27 17.06
N VAL A 51 2.03 4.89 16.36
CA VAL A 51 3.00 5.80 16.98
C VAL A 51 2.30 7.02 17.60
N LEU A 52 1.35 7.62 16.90
CA LEU A 52 0.57 8.76 17.40
C LEU A 52 -0.31 8.38 18.61
N ALA A 53 -0.90 7.17 18.61
CA ALA A 53 -1.65 6.67 19.76
C ALA A 53 -0.76 6.51 21.00
N LEU A 54 0.45 5.97 20.83
CA LEU A 54 1.46 5.86 21.90
C LEU A 54 1.88 7.24 22.44
N MET A 55 2.11 8.21 21.56
CA MET A 55 2.45 9.59 21.97
C MET A 55 1.29 10.27 22.72
N SER A 56 0.05 10.10 22.26
CA SER A 56 -1.14 10.57 22.96
C SER A 56 -1.27 9.95 24.36
N PHE A 57 -1.03 8.64 24.47
CA PHE A 57 -1.08 7.95 25.74
C PHE A 57 -0.01 8.46 26.71
N ALA A 58 1.23 8.62 26.23
CA ALA A 58 2.33 9.17 27.02
C ALA A 58 2.04 10.60 27.49
N TYR A 59 1.52 11.46 26.61
CA TYR A 59 1.15 12.83 26.96
C TYR A 59 -0.02 12.88 27.97
N GLY A 60 -1.00 11.98 27.83
CA GLY A 60 -2.08 11.83 28.81
C GLY A 60 -1.55 11.49 30.22
N ILE A 61 -0.53 10.64 30.31
CA ILE A 61 0.16 10.34 31.58
C ILE A 61 0.84 11.59 32.15
N LEU A 62 1.55 12.36 31.31
CA LEU A 62 2.20 13.60 31.75
C LEU A 62 1.20 14.61 32.31
N VAL A 63 0.03 14.76 31.68
CA VAL A 63 -1.04 15.65 32.14
C VAL A 63 -1.62 15.19 33.48
N ILE A 64 -1.76 13.88 33.71
CA ILE A 64 -2.21 13.34 34.99
C ILE A 64 -1.18 13.63 36.09
N ILE A 65 0.11 13.43 35.80
CA ILE A 65 1.22 13.74 36.71
C ILE A 65 1.21 15.24 37.04
N ASP A 66 1.13 16.10 36.03
CA ASP A 66 1.12 17.55 36.20
C ASP A 66 -0.05 17.99 37.11
N LYS A 67 -1.25 17.45 36.89
CA LYS A 67 -2.40 17.71 37.78
C LYS A 67 -2.21 17.23 39.22
N LEU A 68 -1.45 16.15 39.43
CA LEU A 68 -1.23 15.57 40.76
C LEU A 68 -0.17 16.36 41.57
N PHE A 69 0.84 16.92 40.90
CA PHE A 69 1.97 17.60 41.54
C PHE A 69 1.88 19.13 41.47
N PHE A 70 1.42 19.69 40.35
CA PHE A 70 1.30 21.13 40.12
C PHE A 70 -0.18 21.53 40.20
N HIS A 71 -0.57 22.11 41.33
CA HIS A 71 -1.96 22.50 41.66
C HIS A 71 -2.49 23.69 40.82
N GLU A 72 -1.80 24.10 39.75
CA GLU A 72 -2.08 25.31 38.94
C GLU A 72 -2.71 25.01 37.57
N SER A 73 -3.36 23.85 37.39
CA SER A 73 -4.06 23.56 36.13
C SER A 73 -5.44 24.19 36.08
N VAL A 74 -5.71 24.94 35.00
CA VAL A 74 -7.05 25.46 34.67
C VAL A 74 -8.08 24.31 34.75
N PRO A 75 -9.15 24.46 35.55
CA PRO A 75 -10.13 23.39 35.73
C PRO A 75 -10.70 22.92 34.38
N GLY A 76 -10.70 21.62 34.14
CA GLY A 76 -11.26 21.01 32.93
C GLY A 76 -10.33 20.92 31.71
N TRP A 77 -9.25 21.70 31.66
CA TRP A 77 -8.27 21.64 30.56
C TRP A 77 -7.60 20.26 30.42
N PRO A 78 -7.10 19.62 31.51
CA PRO A 78 -6.51 18.28 31.44
C PRO A 78 -7.45 17.23 30.84
N THR A 79 -8.72 17.25 31.25
CA THR A 79 -9.74 16.32 30.77
C THR A 79 -10.07 16.54 29.31
N VAL A 80 -10.17 17.79 28.83
CA VAL A 80 -10.43 18.08 27.41
C VAL A 80 -9.31 17.58 26.52
N VAL A 81 -8.06 17.89 26.88
CA VAL A 81 -6.88 17.48 26.08
C VAL A 81 -6.73 15.95 26.08
N ALA A 82 -6.89 15.30 27.23
CA ALA A 82 -6.86 13.83 27.31
C ALA A 82 -7.96 13.18 26.47
N SER A 83 -9.18 13.74 26.50
CA SER A 83 -10.31 13.24 25.71
C SER A 83 -10.06 13.38 24.21
N MET A 84 -9.56 14.54 23.76
CA MET A 84 -9.24 14.79 22.36
C MET A 84 -8.15 13.84 21.85
N MET A 85 -7.07 13.68 22.61
CA MET A 85 -5.97 12.78 22.26
C MET A 85 -6.42 11.32 22.19
N PHE A 86 -7.23 10.87 23.15
CA PHE A 86 -7.83 9.54 23.11
C PHE A 86 -8.69 9.35 21.85
N LEU A 87 -9.56 10.31 21.54
CA LEU A 87 -10.45 10.24 20.38
C LEU A 87 -9.64 10.26 19.06
N SER A 88 -8.59 11.06 18.97
CA SER A 88 -7.68 11.09 17.81
C SER A 88 -6.95 9.76 17.62
N GLY A 89 -6.49 9.12 18.70
CA GLY A 89 -5.88 7.79 18.64
C GLY A 89 -6.86 6.73 18.12
N VAL A 90 -8.09 6.73 18.62
CA VAL A 90 -9.16 5.83 18.16
C VAL A 90 -9.50 6.08 16.67
N GLN A 91 -9.59 7.33 16.25
CA GLN A 91 -9.83 7.69 14.84
C GLN A 91 -8.73 7.18 13.92
N LEU A 92 -7.45 7.35 14.29
CA LEU A 92 -6.31 6.84 13.53
C LEU A 92 -6.31 5.31 13.42
N LEU A 93 -6.70 4.61 14.48
CA LEU A 93 -6.86 3.15 14.47
C LEU A 93 -7.92 2.73 13.44
N PHE A 94 -9.09 3.36 13.45
CA PHE A 94 -10.14 3.08 12.47
C PHE A 94 -9.71 3.36 11.03
N ILE A 95 -8.96 4.44 10.78
CA ILE A 95 -8.39 4.72 9.45
C ILE A 95 -7.44 3.61 9.00
N GLY A 96 -6.61 3.09 9.91
CA GLY A 96 -5.74 1.94 9.62
C GLY A 96 -6.51 0.68 9.23
N ILE A 97 -7.58 0.35 9.96
CA ILE A 97 -8.46 -0.80 9.64
C ILE A 97 -9.17 -0.60 8.29
N LEU A 98 -9.74 0.58 8.05
CA LEU A 98 -10.42 0.92 6.80
C LEU A 98 -9.50 0.78 5.60
N GLY A 99 -8.26 1.23 5.75
CA GLY A 99 -7.27 1.09 4.70
C GLY A 99 -6.94 -0.38 4.40
N GLU A 100 -6.83 -1.26 5.40
CA GLU A 100 -6.59 -2.71 5.23
C GLU A 100 -7.75 -3.39 4.51
N TYR A 101 -8.97 -2.98 4.82
CA TYR A 101 -10.13 -3.39 4.05
C TYR A 101 -10.07 -2.90 2.59
N LEU A 102 -9.73 -1.63 2.37
CA LEU A 102 -9.61 -1.06 1.02
C LEU A 102 -8.51 -1.75 0.19
N ALA A 103 -7.39 -2.14 0.79
CA ALA A 103 -6.34 -2.89 0.10
C ALA A 103 -6.84 -4.26 -0.37
N ARG A 104 -7.58 -4.99 0.47
CA ARG A 104 -8.18 -6.28 0.10
C ARG A 104 -9.23 -6.13 -0.99
N ILE A 105 -10.09 -5.11 -0.88
CA ILE A 105 -11.08 -4.81 -1.93
C ILE A 105 -10.36 -4.48 -3.23
N TYR A 106 -9.30 -3.67 -3.19
CA TYR A 106 -8.51 -3.35 -4.37
C TYR A 106 -7.91 -4.61 -5.00
N ASP A 107 -7.34 -5.52 -4.22
CA ASP A 107 -6.78 -6.78 -4.70
C ASP A 107 -7.86 -7.68 -5.32
N GLU A 108 -9.05 -7.75 -4.73
CA GLU A 108 -10.20 -8.50 -5.23
C GLU A 108 -10.71 -7.92 -6.57
N VAL A 109 -10.90 -6.59 -6.62
CA VAL A 109 -11.34 -5.87 -7.83
C VAL A 109 -10.30 -5.95 -8.95
N LYS A 110 -9.01 -6.12 -8.60
CA LYS A 110 -7.93 -6.28 -9.58
C LYS A 110 -8.07 -7.54 -10.44
N GLY A 111 -8.80 -8.55 -9.96
CA GLY A 111 -9.17 -9.75 -10.72
C GLY A 111 -7.99 -10.47 -11.37
N ARG A 112 -6.80 -10.40 -10.75
CA ARG A 112 -5.56 -10.88 -11.40
C ARG A 112 -5.56 -12.41 -11.42
N PRO A 113 -5.58 -13.06 -12.60
CA PRO A 113 -5.66 -14.52 -12.66
C PRO A 113 -4.42 -15.12 -11.98
N PRO A 114 -4.59 -16.17 -11.13
CA PRO A 114 -3.52 -16.72 -10.32
C PRO A 114 -2.39 -17.34 -11.16
N TYR A 115 -2.68 -17.69 -12.41
CA TYR A 115 -1.71 -18.18 -13.38
C TYR A 115 -2.15 -17.82 -14.81
N ILE A 116 -1.20 -17.79 -15.73
CA ILE A 116 -1.41 -17.68 -17.17
C ILE A 116 -0.84 -18.95 -17.77
N VAL A 117 -1.67 -19.70 -18.49
CA VAL A 117 -1.24 -20.92 -19.20
C VAL A 117 -0.45 -20.47 -20.43
N ALA A 118 0.84 -20.81 -20.47
CA ALA A 118 1.72 -20.39 -21.56
C ALA A 118 1.55 -21.25 -22.82
N GLU A 119 1.37 -22.57 -22.64
CA GLU A 119 1.19 -23.51 -23.73
C GLU A 119 0.49 -24.77 -23.20
N VAL A 120 -0.44 -25.33 -23.97
CA VAL A 120 -1.10 -26.60 -23.68
C VAL A 120 -0.74 -27.56 -24.80
N SER A 121 0.20 -28.47 -24.57
CA SER A 121 0.47 -29.57 -25.49
C SER A 121 -0.50 -30.71 -25.20
N ARG A 122 -1.38 -31.03 -26.16
CA ARG A 122 -2.19 -32.25 -26.11
C ARG A 122 -1.31 -33.42 -26.59
N PRO A 123 -1.33 -34.57 -25.90
CA PRO A 123 -0.69 -35.78 -26.41
C PRO A 123 -1.25 -36.08 -27.79
N GLN A 124 -0.37 -36.17 -28.78
CA GLN A 124 -0.74 -36.55 -30.14
C GLN A 124 -1.23 -38.00 -30.09
N ALA A 125 -2.46 -38.24 -30.53
CA ALA A 125 -3.00 -39.58 -30.62
C ALA A 125 -2.06 -40.44 -31.47
N GLU A 126 -1.56 -41.52 -30.87
CA GLU A 126 -0.63 -42.45 -31.50
C GLU A 126 -1.27 -42.99 -32.78
N PRO A 127 -0.64 -42.83 -33.97
CA PRO A 127 -1.19 -43.35 -35.20
C PRO A 127 -1.39 -44.86 -35.07
N PRO A 128 -2.49 -45.43 -35.58
CA PRO A 128 -2.71 -46.87 -35.54
C PRO A 128 -1.51 -47.55 -36.20
N GLN A 129 -0.81 -48.37 -35.42
CA GLN A 129 0.28 -49.21 -35.93
C GLN A 129 -0.33 -50.10 -37.00
N HIS A 130 0.07 -49.86 -38.25
CA HIS A 130 -0.27 -50.75 -39.36
C HIS A 130 0.49 -52.07 -39.11
N GLU A 131 -0.21 -53.06 -38.54
CA GLU A 131 0.17 -54.46 -38.66
C GLU A 131 0.04 -54.84 -40.14
N GLY A 132 1.15 -55.36 -40.69
CA GLY A 132 1.33 -55.65 -42.12
C GLY A 132 0.69 -56.95 -42.59
#